data_AF-A0A2K3KEL8-F1
#
_entry.id   AF-A0A2K3KEL8-F1
#
_cell.length_a   1.000
_cell.length_b   1.000
_cell.length_c   1.000
_cell.angle_alpha   90.00
_cell.angle_beta   90.00
_cell.angle_gamma   90.00
#
_symmetry.space_group_name_H-M   'P 1'
#
loop_
_entity.id
_entity.type
_entity.pdbx_description
1 polymer ?
#
loop_
_entity_poly.entity_id
_entity_poly.type
_entity_poly.pdbx_seq_one_letter_code
_entity_poly.pdbx_strand_id
1 'polypeptide(L)'
;ALATRAAACRQFRVTESDSGPAKQSPPSPFSTSLLLQAASVSLKLDPEVTAKLAQKLFEQGVITYIRTDSVNFSDEAISEIRGFAQGKGWALPDKPRRFKVK
;
A
#
# COMPACT_ATOMS: atom_id res chain seq x y z
N ALA A 1 -12.48 -11.87 28.11
CA ALA A 1 -13.48 -12.92 28.37
C ALA A 1 -13.28 -14.17 27.49
N LEU A 2 -13.35 -14.07 26.15
CA LEU A 2 -13.15 -15.23 25.26
C LEU A 2 -11.71 -15.79 25.32
N ALA A 3 -10.70 -14.92 25.26
CA ALA A 3 -9.29 -15.31 25.33
C ALA A 3 -8.94 -16.01 26.65
N THR A 4 -9.50 -15.56 27.78
CA THR A 4 -9.30 -16.16 29.11
C THR A 4 -9.93 -17.55 29.22
N ARG A 5 -11.11 -17.74 28.63
CA ARG A 5 -11.80 -19.04 28.58
C ARG A 5 -11.08 -20.02 27.65
N ALA A 6 -10.56 -19.54 26.52
CA ALA A 6 -9.73 -20.34 25.63
C ALA A 6 -8.44 -20.79 26.34
N ALA A 7 -7.74 -19.89 27.04
CA ALA A 7 -6.51 -20.24 27.77
C ALA A 7 -6.71 -21.30 28.87
N ALA A 8 -7.92 -21.45 29.41
CA ALA A 8 -8.25 -22.47 30.42
C ALA A 8 -8.59 -23.85 29.84
N CYS A 9 -8.88 -23.96 28.53
CA CYS A 9 -9.20 -25.23 27.88
C CYS A 9 -7.92 -25.95 27.43
N ARG A 10 -7.70 -27.18 27.90
CA ARG A 10 -6.53 -28.01 27.54
C ARG A 10 -6.62 -28.64 26.16
N GLN A 11 -7.81 -28.76 25.58
CA GLN A 11 -8.04 -29.42 24.30
C GLN A 11 -9.06 -28.66 23.47
N PHE A 12 -8.74 -28.46 22.19
CA PHE A 12 -9.63 -27.88 21.19
C PHE A 12 -9.84 -28.87 20.07
N ARG A 13 -11.07 -28.91 19.54
CA ARG A 13 -11.39 -29.64 18.32
C ARG A 13 -11.93 -28.61 17.33
N VAL A 14 -11.30 -28.50 16.17
CA VAL A 14 -11.85 -27.75 15.05
C VAL A 14 -13.09 -28.49 14.57
N THR A 15 -14.26 -27.88 14.70
CA THR A 15 -15.53 -28.47 14.26
C THR A 15 -15.77 -28.25 12.77
N GLU A 16 -15.26 -27.16 12.22
CA GLU A 16 -15.47 -26.76 10.84
C GLU A 16 -14.36 -25.77 10.42
N SER A 17 -13.97 -25.81 9.15
CA SER A 17 -13.11 -24.81 8.52
C SER A 17 -13.55 -24.64 7.06
N ASP A 18 -13.81 -23.41 6.66
CA ASP A 18 -14.11 -23.06 5.28
C ASP A 18 -12.94 -22.29 4.66
N SER A 19 -12.73 -22.47 3.37
CA SER A 19 -11.68 -21.82 2.60
C SER A 19 -12.21 -21.40 1.24
N GLY A 20 -12.30 -20.09 1.02
CA GLY A 20 -12.72 -19.49 -0.24
C GLY A 20 -11.63 -18.60 -0.85
N PRO A 21 -11.73 -18.29 -2.15
CA PRO A 21 -10.80 -17.37 -2.80
C PRO A 21 -10.96 -15.96 -2.26
N ALA A 22 -9.94 -15.44 -1.60
CA ALA A 22 -9.87 -14.04 -1.19
C ALA A 22 -9.35 -13.18 -2.35
N LYS A 23 -10.11 -12.16 -2.75
CA LYS A 23 -9.64 -11.14 -3.70
C LYS A 23 -9.09 -9.95 -2.93
N GLN A 24 -7.78 -9.69 -3.06
CA GLN A 24 -7.17 -8.49 -2.52
C GLN A 24 -6.95 -7.46 -3.63
N SER A 25 -7.49 -6.27 -3.44
CA SER A 25 -7.21 -5.13 -4.31
C SER A 25 -5.78 -4.61 -4.08
N PRO A 26 -5.13 -4.06 -5.13
CA PRO A 26 -3.87 -3.36 -4.94
C PRO A 26 -4.04 -2.17 -3.99
N PRO A 27 -2.98 -1.82 -3.24
CA PRO A 27 -2.99 -0.66 -2.36
C PRO A 27 -3.09 0.65 -3.17
N SER A 28 -3.45 1.73 -2.48
CA SER A 28 -3.37 3.07 -3.06
C SER A 28 -1.92 3.51 -3.27
N PRO A 29 -1.69 4.49 -4.16
CA PRO A 29 -0.46 5.28 -4.17
C PRO A 29 -0.12 5.81 -2.77
N PHE A 30 1.16 6.10 -2.55
CA PHE A 30 1.64 6.59 -1.26
C PHE A 30 1.19 8.04 -1.02
N SER A 31 0.48 8.24 0.08
CA SER A 31 0.49 9.50 0.82
C SER A 31 1.73 9.54 1.75
N THR A 32 1.95 10.68 2.42
CA THR A 32 3.04 10.82 3.41
C THR A 32 2.97 9.71 4.46
N SER A 33 1.80 9.48 5.06
CA SER A 33 1.64 8.50 6.13
C SER A 33 1.84 7.06 5.64
N LEU A 34 1.34 6.74 4.44
CA LEU A 34 1.53 5.42 3.84
C LEU A 34 2.99 5.15 3.48
N LEU A 35 3.70 6.14 2.94
CA LEU A 35 5.13 6.01 2.64
C LEU A 35 5.93 5.72 3.91
N LEU A 36 5.72 6.51 4.96
CA LEU A 36 6.43 6.36 6.23
C LEU A 36 6.12 5.00 6.88
N GLN A 37 4.86 4.58 6.89
CA GLN A 37 4.45 3.27 7.40
C GLN A 37 5.06 2.13 6.59
N ALA A 38 4.99 2.20 5.26
CA ALA A 38 5.53 1.16 4.38
C ALA A 38 7.05 1.05 4.49
N ALA A 39 7.77 2.16 4.61
CA ALA A 39 9.21 2.18 4.80
C ALA A 39 9.61 1.60 6.17
N SER A 40 8.85 1.89 7.23
CA SER A 40 9.10 1.30 8.55
C SER A 40 8.94 -0.22 8.52
N VAL A 41 7.89 -0.74 7.88
CA VAL A 41 7.65 -2.19 7.79
C VAL A 41 8.63 -2.88 6.84
N SER A 42 8.84 -2.32 5.64
CA SER A 42 9.57 -3.01 4.56
C SER A 42 11.08 -2.81 4.66
N LEU A 43 11.51 -1.62 5.07
CA LEU A 43 12.91 -1.21 5.09
C LEU A 43 13.46 -1.03 6.51
N LYS A 44 12.62 -1.16 7.55
CA LYS A 44 13.01 -0.96 8.96
C LYS A 44 13.61 0.42 9.24
N LEU A 45 13.15 1.43 8.49
CA LEU A 45 13.60 2.81 8.66
C LEU A 45 12.72 3.56 9.66
N ASP A 46 13.36 4.39 10.48
CA ASP A 46 12.63 5.36 11.30
C ASP A 46 11.93 6.39 10.41
N PRO A 47 10.71 6.84 10.77
CA PRO A 47 9.96 7.79 9.97
C PRO A 47 10.73 9.09 9.65
N GLU A 48 11.54 9.58 10.59
CA GLU A 48 12.35 10.77 10.37
C GLU A 48 13.43 10.56 9.30
N VAL A 49 14.05 9.37 9.27
CA VAL A 49 15.05 9.00 8.27
C VAL A 49 14.39 8.89 6.90
N THR A 50 13.23 8.22 6.82
CA THR A 50 12.46 8.13 5.57
C THR A 50 12.09 9.50 5.03
N ALA A 51 11.62 10.41 5.89
CA ALA A 51 11.28 11.78 5.49
C ALA A 51 12.48 12.53 4.91
N LYS A 52 13.66 12.43 5.55
CA LYS A 52 14.90 13.07 5.07
C LYS A 52 15.36 12.50 3.72
N LEU A 53 15.29 11.19 3.53
CA LEU A 53 15.67 10.56 2.26
C LEU A 53 14.69 10.90 1.14
N ALA A 54 13.39 10.85 1.42
CA ALA A 54 12.37 11.21 0.45
C ALA A 54 12.47 12.70 0.05
N GLN A 55 12.80 13.59 1.00
CA GLN A 55 13.05 15.00 0.70
C GLN A 55 14.21 15.17 -0.30
N LYS A 56 15.32 14.45 -0.11
CA LYS A 56 16.45 14.48 -1.07
C LYS A 56 16.05 13.98 -2.46
N LEU A 57 15.24 12.92 -2.53
CA LEU A 57 14.73 12.40 -3.82
C LEU A 57 13.83 13.40 -4.54
N PHE A 58 13.00 14.14 -3.78
CA PHE A 58 12.17 15.22 -4.33
C PHE A 58 13.04 16.37 -4.86
N GLU A 59 14.05 16.80 -4.10
CA GLU A 59 14.99 17.84 -4.51
C GLU A 59 15.81 17.47 -5.75
N GLN A 60 16.05 16.17 -5.97
CA GLN A 60 16.68 15.63 -7.17
C GLN A 60 15.71 15.46 -8.35
N GLY A 61 14.41 15.72 -8.16
CA GLY A 61 13.39 15.57 -9.20
C GLY A 61 13.00 14.13 -9.52
N VAL A 62 13.30 13.17 -8.65
CA VAL A 62 13.05 11.73 -8.88
C VAL A 62 11.64 11.31 -8.46
N ILE A 63 11.06 12.02 -7.49
CA ILE A 63 9.70 11.77 -6.98
C ILE A 63 8.91 13.07 -6.84
N THR A 64 7.58 12.96 -6.72
CA THR A 64 6.71 14.09 -6.42
C THR A 64 6.83 14.57 -4.97
N TYR A 65 6.19 15.69 -4.65
CA TYR A 65 6.22 16.28 -3.32
C TYR A 65 5.78 15.28 -2.24
N ILE A 66 6.63 15.10 -1.22
CA ILE A 66 6.48 14.01 -0.23
C ILE A 66 5.43 14.30 0.84
N ARG A 67 5.10 15.58 1.09
CA ARG A 67 4.12 15.99 2.10
C ARG A 67 2.75 16.16 1.46
N THR A 68 2.12 15.04 1.13
CA THR A 68 0.78 14.99 0.57
C THR A 68 -0.12 14.04 1.35
N ASP A 69 -1.39 14.39 1.43
CA ASP A 69 -2.52 13.56 1.86
C ASP A 69 -3.22 12.88 0.66
N SER A 70 -2.91 13.31 -0.57
CA SER A 70 -3.44 12.71 -1.79
C SER A 70 -2.94 11.29 -1.98
N VAL A 71 -3.87 10.44 -2.39
CA VAL A 71 -3.65 9.04 -2.76
C VAL A 71 -4.03 8.79 -4.22
N ASN A 72 -3.97 9.82 -5.06
CA ASN A 72 -4.29 9.76 -6.47
C ASN A 72 -3.16 10.36 -7.32
N PHE A 73 -2.94 9.76 -8.48
CA PHE A 73 -2.09 10.30 -9.54
C PHE A 73 -2.84 11.34 -10.39
N SER A 74 -2.10 12.25 -11.03
CA SER A 74 -2.65 13.12 -12.08
C SER A 74 -3.00 12.30 -13.33
N ASP A 75 -3.76 12.90 -14.24
CA ASP A 75 -4.18 12.23 -15.48
C ASP A 75 -2.98 11.94 -16.38
N GLU A 76 -2.01 12.85 -16.41
CA GLU A 76 -0.75 12.72 -17.13
C GLU A 76 0.07 11.54 -16.60
N ALA A 77 0.27 11.48 -15.28
CA ALA A 77 1.01 10.38 -14.65
C ALA A 77 0.35 9.01 -14.90
N ILE A 78 -0.99 8.95 -14.89
CA ILE A 78 -1.72 7.72 -15.23
C ILE A 78 -1.47 7.31 -16.68
N SER A 79 -1.48 8.27 -17.60
CA SER A 79 -1.19 8.02 -19.02
C SER A 79 0.21 7.42 -19.20
N GLU A 80 1.22 8.03 -18.58
CA GLU A 80 2.62 7.57 -18.62
C GLU A 80 2.79 6.17 -18.04
N ILE A 81 2.24 5.92 -16.85
CA ILE A 81 2.31 4.60 -16.19
C ILE A 81 1.63 3.53 -17.05
N ARG A 82 0.47 3.83 -17.65
CA ARG A 82 -0.22 2.90 -18.55
C ARG A 82 0.57 2.64 -19.82
N GLY A 83 1.16 3.67 -20.42
CA GLY A 83 2.04 3.54 -21.59
C GLY A 83 3.24 2.65 -21.29
N PHE A 84 3.89 2.85 -20.14
CA PHE A 84 4.98 1.99 -19.68
C PHE A 84 4.55 0.53 -19.50
N ALA A 85 3.41 0.30 -18.84
CA ALA A 85 2.86 -1.04 -18.62
C ALA A 85 2.50 -1.74 -19.95
N GLN A 86 1.93 -1.01 -20.91
CA GLN A 86 1.66 -1.53 -22.26
C GLN A 86 2.95 -1.93 -22.98
N GLY A 87 3.99 -1.10 -22.92
CA GLY A 87 5.30 -1.42 -23.47
C GLY A 87 5.96 -2.66 -22.84
N LYS A 88 5.59 -2.98 -21.60
CA LYS A 88 6.01 -4.21 -20.90
C LYS A 88 5.08 -5.41 -21.14
N GLY A 89 3.97 -5.25 -21.85
CA GLY A 89 2.97 -6.29 -22.06
C GLY A 89 2.20 -6.68 -20.78
N TRP A 90 2.12 -5.78 -19.80
CA TRP A 90 1.40 -6.03 -18.55
C TRP A 90 -0.11 -5.86 -18.74
N ALA A 91 -0.88 -6.72 -18.06
CA ALA A 91 -2.34 -6.61 -18.05
C ALA A 91 -2.77 -5.33 -17.35
N LEU A 92 -3.61 -4.54 -18.03
CA LEU A 92 -4.13 -3.28 -17.53
C LEU A 92 -5.65 -3.35 -17.35
N PRO A 93 -6.20 -2.73 -16.29
CA PRO A 93 -7.63 -2.55 -16.17
C PRO A 93 -8.14 -1.56 -17.23
N ASP A 94 -9.38 -1.76 -17.67
CA ASP A 94 -10.04 -0.90 -18.68
C ASP A 94 -10.03 0.57 -18.26
N LYS A 95 -10.32 0.84 -16.98
CA LYS A 95 -10.38 2.19 -16.42
C LYS A 95 -9.36 2.35 -15.29
N PRO A 96 -8.70 3.51 -15.18
CA PRO A 96 -7.82 3.79 -14.06
C PRO A 96 -8.62 3.85 -12.76
N ARG A 97 -8.05 3.28 -11.70
CA ARG A 97 -8.65 3.31 -10.37
C ARG A 97 -8.42 4.68 -9.73
N ARG A 98 -9.47 5.24 -9.14
CA ARG A 98 -9.39 6.40 -8.24
C ARG A 98 -9.63 5.95 -6.81
N PHE A 99 -8.86 6.51 -5.89
CA PHE A 99 -8.97 6.24 -4.47
C PHE A 99 -9.72 7.39 -3.81
N LYS A 100 -10.64 7.06 -2.91
CA LYS A 100 -11.32 8.08 -2.10
C LYS A 100 -10.32 8.59 -1.06
N VAL A 101 -10.11 9.90 -1.04
CA VAL A 101 -9.39 10.56 0.06
C VAL A 101 -10.27 10.41 1.29
N LYS A 102 -9.66 9.97 2.40
CA LYS A 102 -10.36 9.78 3.69
C LYS A 102 -10.54 11.11 4.40
#